data_AF-A0A1V5QJ31-F1
#
_entry.id   AF-A0A1V5QJ31-F1
#
_cell.length_a   1.000
_cell.length_b   1.000
_cell.length_c   1.000
_cell.angle_alpha   90.00
_cell.angle_beta   90.00
_cell.angle_gamma   90.00
#
_symmetry.space_group_name_H-M   'P 1'
#
loop_
_entity.id
_entity.type
_entity.pdbx_description
1 polymer ?
#
loop_
_entity_poly.entity_id
_entity_poly.type
_entity_poly.pdbx_seq_one_letter_code
_entity_poly.pdbx_strand_id
1 'polypeptide(L)'
;MQKRLVRYIEDRSRIFSAMSHDLKTPITRLRLRAEMLEDEEQRRRFEKDLKEMEAMVSESLEFMRGLEGKLNRQPVDIMALLESLQADHAEMGHPVGIEGKAVAPFPGDAALLKRCLGNLVDNAIRYGQRATVIVDDRAESLTLRIQDEGPGISELEREKVFEPFYRIEASRSRDTGGTGLGLSIARNIVERHNGAITLQNRPSGGLEVAVNLPRIVAPGPAFT
;
A
#
# COMPACT_ATOMS: atom_id res chain seq x y z
N MET A 1 -18.25 5.29 -27.28
CA MET A 1 -17.96 6.00 -26.01
C MET A 1 -16.89 5.33 -25.15
N GLN A 2 -16.96 4.01 -24.93
CA GLN A 2 -16.00 3.26 -24.08
C GLN A 2 -14.51 3.45 -24.47
N LYS A 3 -14.18 3.43 -25.77
CA LYS A 3 -12.81 3.71 -26.26
C LYS A 3 -12.32 5.15 -26.00
N ARG A 4 -13.22 6.14 -25.89
CA ARG A 4 -12.85 7.52 -25.52
C ARG A 4 -12.58 7.61 -24.02
N LEU A 5 -13.40 6.97 -23.19
CA LEU A 5 -13.20 6.93 -21.73
C LEU A 5 -11.87 6.24 -21.35
N VAL A 6 -11.57 5.08 -21.95
CA VAL A 6 -10.30 4.38 -21.72
C VAL A 6 -9.10 5.25 -22.12
N ARG A 7 -9.18 5.92 -23.29
CA ARG A 7 -8.11 6.81 -23.76
C ARG A 7 -7.94 8.06 -22.88
N TYR A 8 -9.03 8.67 -22.41
CA TYR A 8 -8.98 9.79 -21.47
C TYR A 8 -8.36 9.42 -20.12
N ILE A 9 -8.56 8.18 -19.67
CA ILE A 9 -7.95 7.67 -18.44
C ILE A 9 -6.45 7.43 -18.67
N GLU A 10 -6.07 6.67 -19.71
CA GLU A 10 -4.66 6.39 -20.07
C GLU A 10 -3.83 7.67 -20.33
N ASP A 11 -4.44 8.70 -20.93
CA ASP A 11 -3.78 10.00 -21.16
C ASP A 11 -3.49 10.72 -19.84
N ARG A 12 -4.33 10.55 -18.81
CA ARG A 12 -4.13 11.16 -17.49
C ARG A 12 -2.90 10.57 -16.79
N SER A 13 -2.75 9.25 -16.76
CA SER A 13 -1.56 8.60 -16.17
C SER A 13 -0.26 8.92 -16.89
N ARG A 14 -0.28 9.02 -18.23
CA ARG A 14 0.90 9.49 -19.00
C ARG A 14 1.31 10.91 -18.62
N ILE A 15 0.35 11.82 -18.48
CA ILE A 15 0.61 13.20 -18.04
C ILE A 15 1.21 13.20 -16.63
N PHE A 16 0.64 12.45 -15.69
CA PHE A 16 1.18 12.37 -14.33
C PHE A 16 2.59 11.77 -14.29
N SER A 17 2.85 10.71 -15.07
CA SER A 17 4.19 10.11 -15.14
C SER A 17 5.24 11.07 -15.69
N ALA A 18 4.88 11.92 -16.65
CA ALA A 18 5.76 12.98 -17.16
C ALA A 18 6.01 14.06 -16.09
N MET A 19 4.95 14.56 -15.45
CA MET A 19 5.05 15.58 -14.39
C MET A 19 5.95 15.14 -13.24
N SER A 20 5.94 13.88 -12.85
CA SER A 20 6.80 13.41 -11.76
C SER A 20 8.26 13.24 -12.13
N HIS A 21 8.56 12.90 -13.39
CA HIS A 21 9.94 12.97 -13.86
C HIS A 21 10.46 14.42 -13.81
N ASP A 22 9.58 15.37 -14.15
CA ASP A 22 9.86 16.80 -14.07
C ASP A 22 9.95 17.31 -12.63
N LEU A 23 9.29 16.67 -11.65
CA LEU A 23 9.39 16.98 -10.21
C LEU A 23 10.64 16.37 -9.55
N LYS A 24 11.13 15.21 -9.98
CA LYS A 24 12.38 14.62 -9.45
C LYS A 24 13.60 15.51 -9.68
N THR A 25 13.66 16.19 -10.82
CA THR A 25 14.78 17.07 -11.19
C THR A 25 14.94 18.29 -10.27
N PRO A 26 13.91 19.11 -9.96
CA PRO A 26 14.02 20.18 -8.99
C PRO A 26 14.24 19.67 -7.56
N ILE A 27 13.66 18.53 -7.16
CA ILE A 27 13.91 17.95 -5.83
C ILE A 27 15.40 17.57 -5.67
N THR A 28 15.97 16.89 -6.67
CA THR A 28 17.40 16.54 -6.67
C THR A 28 18.28 17.79 -6.58
N ARG A 29 17.94 18.86 -7.32
CA ARG A 29 18.66 20.13 -7.24
C ARG A 29 18.54 20.79 -5.86
N LEU A 30 17.37 20.73 -5.22
CA LEU A 30 17.19 21.23 -3.86
C LEU A 30 17.99 20.40 -2.85
N ARG A 31 18.11 19.08 -3.03
CA ARG A 31 18.94 18.21 -2.20
C ARG A 31 20.41 18.59 -2.24
N LEU A 32 20.96 18.78 -3.45
CA LEU A 32 22.34 19.24 -3.62
C LEU A 32 22.56 20.62 -2.97
N ARG A 33 21.58 21.52 -3.01
CA ARG A 33 21.67 22.82 -2.34
C ARG A 33 21.59 22.70 -0.81
N ALA A 34 20.78 21.77 -0.29
CA ALA A 34 20.69 21.51 1.14
C ALA A 34 21.99 20.93 1.69
N GLU A 35 22.69 20.09 0.92
CA GLU A 35 24.01 19.55 1.27
C GLU A 35 25.08 20.66 1.45
N MET A 36 24.91 21.82 0.81
CA MET A 36 25.79 22.98 0.94
C MET A 36 25.49 23.86 2.16
N LEU A 37 24.46 23.54 2.96
CA LEU A 37 24.16 24.29 4.19
C LEU A 37 25.20 23.96 5.26
N GLU A 38 25.77 25.01 5.86
CA GLU A 38 26.74 24.90 6.97
C GLU A 38 26.06 24.53 8.30
N ASP A 39 24.80 24.93 8.47
CA ASP A 39 23.99 24.62 9.64
C ASP A 39 23.45 23.17 9.55
N GLU A 40 23.99 22.30 10.40
CA GLU A 40 23.64 20.88 10.50
C GLU A 40 22.15 20.66 10.81
N GLU A 41 21.54 21.49 11.66
CA GLU A 41 20.13 21.35 12.03
C GLU A 41 19.24 21.72 10.84
N GLN A 42 19.56 22.83 10.16
CA GLN A 42 18.83 23.22 8.95
C GLN A 42 18.99 22.19 7.83
N ARG A 43 20.20 21.67 7.62
CA ARG A 43 20.47 20.62 6.63
C ARG A 43 19.59 19.39 6.88
N ARG A 44 19.56 18.87 8.11
CA ARG A 44 18.72 17.73 8.48
C ARG A 44 17.24 17.99 8.27
N ARG A 45 16.77 19.21 8.58
CA ARG A 45 15.36 19.60 8.35
C ARG A 45 15.02 19.64 6.86
N PHE A 46 15.90 20.19 6.02
CA PHE A 46 15.73 20.18 4.57
C PHE A 46 15.77 18.77 4.00
N GLU A 47 16.70 17.93 4.44
CA GLU A 47 16.77 16.52 4.02
C GLU A 47 15.50 15.75 4.37
N LYS A 48 14.92 15.98 5.56
CA LYS A 48 13.64 15.39 5.97
C LYS A 48 12.51 15.87 5.06
N ASP A 49 12.36 17.18 4.86
CA ASP A 49 11.31 17.75 4.01
C ASP A 49 11.43 17.25 2.55
N LEU A 50 12.66 17.12 2.03
CA LEU A 50 12.91 16.61 0.67
C LEU A 50 12.57 15.12 0.54
N LYS A 51 12.93 14.29 1.52
CA LYS A 51 12.52 12.87 1.55
C LYS A 51 11.00 12.73 1.58
N GLU A 52 10.32 13.55 2.38
CA GLU A 52 8.86 13.60 2.41
C GLU A 52 8.30 13.97 1.03
N MET A 53 8.85 14.98 0.36
CA MET A 53 8.45 15.35 -1.00
C MET A 53 8.67 14.22 -2.02
N GLU A 54 9.81 13.53 -1.98
CA GLU A 54 10.10 12.39 -2.86
C GLU A 54 9.10 11.25 -2.65
N ALA A 55 8.78 10.94 -1.39
CA ALA A 55 7.77 9.95 -1.03
C ALA A 55 6.39 10.34 -1.53
N MET A 56 5.97 11.60 -1.33
CA MET A 56 4.67 12.09 -1.79
C MET A 56 4.49 11.98 -3.30
N VAL A 57 5.51 12.36 -4.08
CA VAL A 57 5.48 12.27 -5.54
C VAL A 57 5.43 10.81 -5.99
N SER A 58 6.22 9.95 -5.35
CA SER A 58 6.27 8.53 -5.68
C SER A 58 4.94 7.83 -5.39
N GLU A 59 4.39 7.99 -4.18
CA GLU A 59 3.09 7.40 -3.80
C GLU A 59 1.95 7.89 -4.71
N SER A 60 1.93 9.18 -5.07
CA SER A 60 0.93 9.75 -5.99
C SER A 60 0.99 9.12 -7.38
N LEU A 61 2.19 8.97 -7.94
CA LEU A 61 2.38 8.31 -9.22
C LEU A 61 1.91 6.87 -9.19
N GLU A 62 2.31 6.16 -8.14
CA GLU A 62 2.02 4.77 -8.04
C GLU A 62 0.52 4.56 -7.81
N PHE A 63 -0.17 5.43 -7.05
CA PHE A 63 -1.63 5.42 -6.95
C PHE A 63 -2.26 5.53 -8.35
N MET A 64 -1.82 6.50 -9.16
CA MET A 64 -2.31 6.68 -10.53
C MET A 64 -2.05 5.45 -11.41
N ARG A 65 -0.86 4.84 -11.35
CA ARG A 65 -0.55 3.59 -12.08
C ARG A 65 -1.41 2.42 -11.60
N GLY A 66 -1.72 2.38 -10.30
CA GLY A 66 -2.59 1.38 -9.69
C GLY A 66 -4.03 1.43 -10.17
N LEU A 67 -4.51 2.58 -10.66
CA LEU A 67 -5.85 2.73 -11.24
C LEU A 67 -5.96 2.11 -12.65
N GLU A 68 -4.84 1.74 -13.29
CA GLU A 68 -4.80 1.42 -14.71
C GLU A 68 -4.20 0.04 -15.03
N GLY A 69 -4.39 -0.38 -16.28
CA GLY A 69 -3.78 -1.57 -16.85
C GLY A 69 -4.54 -2.87 -16.61
N LYS A 70 -4.21 -3.89 -17.39
CA LYS A 70 -4.66 -5.27 -17.13
C LYS A 70 -3.78 -5.86 -16.02
N LEU A 71 -4.39 -6.63 -15.12
CA LEU A 71 -3.62 -7.42 -14.16
C LEU A 71 -2.77 -8.45 -14.91
N ASN A 72 -1.48 -8.52 -14.59
CA ASN A 72 -0.64 -9.62 -15.04
C ASN A 72 -0.85 -10.82 -14.10
N ARG A 73 -2.00 -11.48 -14.23
CA ARG A 73 -2.37 -12.61 -13.35
C ARG A 73 -1.46 -13.80 -13.59
N GLN A 74 -0.70 -14.14 -12.56
CA GLN A 74 0.20 -15.29 -12.51
C GLN A 74 0.01 -16.02 -11.17
N PRO A 75 0.41 -17.30 -11.06
CA PRO A 75 0.47 -17.96 -9.77
C PRO A 75 1.48 -17.25 -8.86
N VAL A 76 1.00 -16.62 -7.78
CA VAL A 76 1.83 -15.90 -6.80
C VAL A 76 1.98 -16.76 -5.55
N ASP A 77 3.22 -17.03 -5.16
CA ASP A 77 3.51 -17.58 -3.84
C ASP A 77 3.36 -16.48 -2.78
N ILE A 78 2.26 -16.56 -2.03
CA ILE A 78 1.93 -15.56 -1.01
C ILE A 78 2.87 -15.65 0.18
N MET A 79 3.35 -16.84 0.54
CA MET A 79 4.27 -17.00 1.65
C MET A 79 5.62 -16.38 1.30
N ALA A 80 6.17 -16.67 0.13
CA ALA A 80 7.43 -16.06 -0.33
C ALA A 80 7.34 -14.53 -0.42
N LEU A 81 6.18 -14.00 -0.81
CA LEU A 81 5.92 -12.56 -0.85
C LEU A 81 5.90 -11.95 0.55
N LEU A 82 5.22 -12.59 1.51
CA LEU A 82 5.19 -12.15 2.91
C LEU A 82 6.56 -12.25 3.58
N GLU A 83 7.31 -13.33 3.34
CA GLU A 83 8.67 -13.52 3.83
C GLU A 83 9.63 -12.46 3.29
N SER A 84 9.52 -12.10 2.01
CA SER A 84 10.26 -10.96 1.45
C SER A 84 9.91 -9.65 2.16
N LEU A 85 8.62 -9.38 2.42
CA LEU A 85 8.21 -8.17 3.15
C LEU A 85 8.72 -8.18 4.59
N GLN A 86 8.69 -9.33 5.26
CA GLN A 86 9.21 -9.50 6.61
C GLN A 86 10.72 -9.24 6.67
N ALA A 87 11.49 -9.77 5.72
CA ALA A 87 12.93 -9.53 5.63
C ALA A 87 13.25 -8.04 5.40
N ASP A 88 12.57 -7.42 4.42
CA ASP A 88 12.74 -5.99 4.09
C ASP A 88 12.52 -5.11 5.34
N HIS A 89 11.52 -5.42 6.16
CA HIS A 89 11.21 -4.65 7.39
C HIS A 89 12.10 -4.99 8.58
N ALA A 90 12.53 -6.24 8.71
CA ALA A 90 13.47 -6.64 9.76
C ALA A 90 14.81 -5.90 9.63
N GLU A 91 15.29 -5.69 8.41
CA GLU A 91 16.50 -4.87 8.14
C GLU A 91 16.35 -3.41 8.59
N MET A 92 15.13 -2.88 8.58
CA MET A 92 14.79 -1.54 9.07
C MET A 92 14.51 -1.47 10.58
N GLY A 93 14.63 -2.60 11.30
CA GLY A 93 14.34 -2.66 12.74
C GLY A 93 12.86 -2.71 13.09
N HIS A 94 11.99 -3.02 12.12
CA HIS A 94 10.56 -3.13 12.31
C HIS A 94 10.11 -4.60 12.14
N PRO A 95 10.04 -5.39 13.22
CA PRO A 95 9.70 -6.81 13.10
C PRO A 95 8.24 -7.01 12.64
N VAL A 96 8.06 -7.84 11.62
CA VAL A 96 6.74 -8.28 11.12
C VAL A 96 6.54 -9.75 11.48
N GLY A 97 5.46 -10.06 12.20
CA GLY A 97 5.05 -11.43 12.48
C GLY A 97 4.27 -12.02 11.31
N ILE A 98 4.47 -13.31 11.01
CA ILE A 98 3.65 -14.06 10.05
C ILE A 98 3.11 -15.29 10.76
N GLU A 99 1.80 -15.47 10.72
CA GLU A 99 1.10 -16.62 11.30
C GLU A 99 0.22 -17.29 10.24
N GLY A 100 0.09 -18.62 10.33
CA GLY A 100 -0.65 -19.39 9.34
C GLY A 100 0.16 -19.68 8.07
N LYS A 101 -0.52 -20.17 7.03
CA LYS A 101 0.13 -20.59 5.79
C LYS A 101 -0.84 -20.55 4.60
N ALA A 102 -0.36 -20.06 3.45
CA ALA A 102 -1.01 -20.30 2.17
C ALA A 102 -0.64 -21.68 1.63
N VAL A 103 -1.63 -22.52 1.34
CA VAL A 103 -1.47 -23.90 0.89
C VAL A 103 -1.31 -24.01 -0.62
N ALA A 104 -1.74 -22.99 -1.37
CA ALA A 104 -1.62 -22.95 -2.82
C ALA A 104 -1.30 -21.52 -3.32
N PRO A 105 -0.59 -21.39 -4.45
CA PRO A 105 -0.40 -20.10 -5.09
C PRO A 105 -1.72 -19.38 -5.35
N PHE A 106 -1.72 -18.06 -5.24
CA PHE A 106 -2.88 -17.22 -5.53
C PHE A 106 -2.78 -16.66 -6.96
N PRO A 107 -3.82 -16.76 -7.80
CA PRO A 107 -3.80 -16.21 -9.15
C PRO A 107 -3.97 -14.68 -9.12
N GLY A 108 -2.86 -13.95 -9.10
CA GLY A 108 -2.86 -12.49 -8.95
C GLY A 108 -1.66 -11.82 -9.60
N ASP A 109 -1.57 -10.50 -9.44
CA ASP A 109 -0.43 -9.72 -9.88
C ASP A 109 0.53 -9.52 -8.69
N ALA A 110 1.69 -10.17 -8.74
CA ALA A 110 2.64 -10.20 -7.62
C ALA A 110 3.11 -8.80 -7.20
N ALA A 111 3.34 -7.90 -8.17
CA ALA A 111 3.81 -6.55 -7.89
C ALA A 111 2.74 -5.73 -7.17
N LEU A 112 1.48 -5.84 -7.63
CA LEU A 112 0.37 -5.16 -6.97
C LEU A 112 0.08 -5.76 -5.59
N LEU A 113 0.10 -7.08 -5.43
CA LEU A 113 -0.11 -7.71 -4.12
C LEU A 113 0.99 -7.35 -3.12
N LYS A 114 2.27 -7.33 -3.54
CA LYS A 114 3.39 -6.88 -2.68
C LYS A 114 3.16 -5.44 -2.23
N ARG A 115 2.70 -4.58 -3.13
CA ARG A 115 2.39 -3.19 -2.81
C ARG A 115 1.18 -3.01 -1.90
N CYS A 116 0.12 -3.78 -2.10
CA CYS A 116 -1.04 -3.78 -1.21
C CYS A 116 -0.59 -4.14 0.20
N LEU A 117 0.14 -5.25 0.35
CA LEU A 117 0.58 -5.73 1.66
C LEU A 117 1.61 -4.80 2.30
N GLY A 118 2.53 -4.24 1.52
CA GLY A 118 3.46 -3.21 1.98
C GLY A 118 2.73 -2.02 2.61
N ASN A 119 1.78 -1.42 1.90
CA ASN A 119 0.99 -0.29 2.44
C ASN A 119 0.25 -0.63 3.74
N LEU A 120 -0.27 -1.85 3.88
CA LEU A 120 -0.99 -2.27 5.08
C LEU A 120 -0.04 -2.51 6.25
N VAL A 121 1.11 -3.15 5.99
CA VAL A 121 2.16 -3.41 6.99
C VAL A 121 2.82 -2.10 7.44
N ASP A 122 3.13 -1.20 6.51
CA ASP A 122 3.68 0.13 6.79
C ASP A 122 2.74 0.92 7.72
N ASN A 123 1.44 0.89 7.45
CA ASN A 123 0.45 1.52 8.32
C ASN A 123 0.39 0.86 9.70
N ALA A 124 0.36 -0.48 9.76
CA ALA A 124 0.36 -1.21 11.03
C ALA A 124 1.59 -0.88 11.89
N ILE A 125 2.78 -0.84 11.30
CA ILE A 125 4.02 -0.44 11.99
C ILE A 125 3.97 1.03 12.41
N ARG A 126 3.53 1.92 11.53
CA ARG A 126 3.48 3.36 11.81
C ARG A 126 2.57 3.69 12.99
N TYR A 127 1.40 3.07 13.07
CA TYR A 127 0.39 3.39 14.08
C TYR A 127 0.41 2.48 15.30
N GLY A 128 0.92 1.24 15.17
CA GLY A 128 0.94 0.25 16.24
C GLY A 128 2.30 -0.35 16.55
N GLN A 129 3.39 0.24 16.05
CA GLN A 129 4.81 -0.13 16.28
C GLN A 129 5.24 -1.50 15.74
N ARG A 130 4.31 -2.46 15.62
CA ARG A 130 4.51 -3.79 15.07
C ARG A 130 3.34 -4.17 14.16
N ALA A 131 3.61 -5.10 13.25
CA ALA A 131 2.57 -5.72 12.42
C ALA A 131 2.61 -7.24 12.56
N THR A 132 1.44 -7.88 12.63
CA THR A 132 1.28 -9.32 12.49
C THR A 132 0.37 -9.62 11.32
N VAL A 133 0.84 -10.43 10.37
CA VAL A 133 0.04 -10.90 9.23
C VAL A 133 -0.41 -12.34 9.50
N ILE A 134 -1.72 -12.53 9.63
CA ILE A 134 -2.35 -13.84 9.79
C ILE A 134 -2.90 -14.29 8.44
N VAL A 135 -2.48 -15.46 8.00
CA VAL A 135 -2.88 -16.09 6.73
C VAL A 135 -3.88 -17.21 6.99
N ASP A 136 -5.09 -17.03 6.48
CA ASP A 136 -6.18 -18.03 6.51
C ASP A 136 -6.54 -18.38 5.07
N ASP A 137 -6.05 -19.54 4.62
CA ASP A 137 -6.20 -20.00 3.26
C ASP A 137 -7.23 -21.13 3.17
N ARG A 138 -8.33 -20.86 2.46
CA ARG A 138 -9.46 -21.77 2.29
C ARG A 138 -9.66 -22.06 0.81
N ALA A 139 -10.51 -23.05 0.50
CA ALA A 139 -10.78 -23.46 -0.87
C ALA A 139 -11.32 -22.31 -1.75
N GLU A 140 -12.21 -21.47 -1.19
CA GLU A 140 -12.91 -20.42 -1.93
C GLU A 140 -12.24 -19.05 -1.83
N SER A 141 -11.41 -18.83 -0.82
CA SER A 141 -10.77 -17.53 -0.60
C SER A 141 -9.48 -17.64 0.21
N LEU A 142 -8.58 -16.71 -0.08
CA LEU A 142 -7.40 -16.41 0.71
C LEU A 142 -7.69 -15.15 1.53
N THR A 143 -7.65 -15.27 2.85
CA THR A 143 -7.83 -14.13 3.76
C THR A 143 -6.50 -13.78 4.43
N LEU A 144 -6.08 -12.52 4.31
CA LEU A 144 -4.90 -11.96 4.95
C LEU A 144 -5.35 -10.91 5.97
N ARG A 145 -5.11 -11.14 7.26
CA ARG A 145 -5.42 -10.20 8.34
C ARG A 145 -4.14 -9.53 8.82
N ILE A 146 -4.06 -8.22 8.68
CA ILE A 146 -2.94 -7.41 9.14
C ILE A 146 -3.38 -6.75 10.45
N GLN A 147 -2.72 -7.11 11.55
CA GLN A 147 -3.02 -6.63 12.89
C GLN A 147 -1.93 -5.71 13.40
N ASP A 148 -2.33 -4.64 14.09
CA ASP A 148 -1.44 -3.75 14.84
C ASP A 148 -1.84 -3.63 16.32
N GLU A 149 -1.03 -2.91 17.09
CA GLU A 149 -1.25 -2.58 18.51
C GLU A 149 -1.53 -1.08 18.73
N GLY A 150 -2.01 -0.39 17.69
CA GLY A 150 -2.27 1.04 17.71
C GLY A 150 -3.56 1.43 18.45
N PRO A 151 -3.97 2.71 18.37
CA PRO A 151 -5.19 3.20 19.02
C PRO A 151 -6.49 2.70 18.39
N GLY A 152 -6.43 2.05 17.21
CA GLY A 152 -7.60 1.72 16.41
C GLY A 152 -8.19 2.95 15.70
N ILE A 153 -9.38 2.79 15.12
CA ILE A 153 -10.07 3.84 14.36
C ILE A 153 -11.53 3.95 14.80
N SER A 154 -12.07 5.17 14.90
CA SER A 154 -13.49 5.36 15.23
C SER A 154 -14.39 4.85 14.10
N GLU A 155 -15.63 4.44 14.42
CA GLU A 155 -16.53 3.88 13.39
C GLU A 155 -16.84 4.86 12.26
N LEU A 156 -16.89 6.17 12.56
CA LEU A 156 -17.12 7.24 11.60
C LEU A 156 -15.97 7.44 10.61
N GLU A 157 -14.79 6.94 10.95
CA GLU A 157 -13.57 7.10 10.15
C GLU A 157 -13.24 5.84 9.34
N ARG A 158 -13.78 4.66 9.69
CA ARG A 158 -13.48 3.37 9.03
C ARG A 158 -13.65 3.41 7.51
N GLU A 159 -14.67 4.09 7.00
CA GLU A 159 -14.86 4.21 5.55
C GLU A 159 -14.02 5.35 4.96
N LYS A 160 -13.89 6.46 5.69
CA LYS A 160 -13.17 7.67 5.25
C LYS A 160 -11.67 7.43 5.09
N VAL A 161 -11.08 6.55 5.89
CA VAL A 161 -9.64 6.24 5.77
C VAL A 161 -9.25 5.56 4.46
N PHE A 162 -10.22 5.09 3.67
CA PHE A 162 -9.99 4.64 2.30
C PHE A 162 -10.09 5.76 1.26
N GLU A 163 -10.54 6.97 1.63
CA GLU A 163 -10.55 8.11 0.72
C GLU A 163 -9.12 8.58 0.42
N PRO A 164 -8.77 8.84 -0.85
CA PRO A 164 -7.44 9.33 -1.19
C PRO A 164 -7.12 10.63 -0.45
N PHE A 165 -5.89 10.72 0.09
CA PHE A 165 -5.37 11.87 0.84
C PHE A 165 -6.03 12.14 2.20
N TYR A 166 -6.93 11.26 2.65
CA TYR A 166 -7.55 11.39 3.96
C TYR A 166 -6.60 10.92 5.07
N ARG A 167 -6.58 11.67 6.18
CA ARG A 167 -5.83 11.35 7.41
C ARG A 167 -6.66 11.73 8.63
N ILE A 168 -6.64 10.88 9.65
CA ILE A 168 -7.31 11.12 10.95
C ILE A 168 -6.63 12.28 11.70
N GLU A 169 -5.30 12.31 11.68
CA GLU A 169 -4.54 13.40 12.27
C GLU A 169 -4.55 14.61 11.32
N ALA A 170 -5.30 15.65 11.68
CA ALA A 170 -5.31 16.94 10.98
C ALA A 170 -3.96 17.69 11.07
N SER A 171 -3.09 17.26 11.98
CA SER A 171 -1.78 17.87 12.16
C SER A 171 -0.81 17.39 11.07
N ARG A 172 -0.21 18.35 10.36
CA ARG A 172 1.07 18.16 9.64
C ARG A 172 2.23 17.91 10.62
N SER A 173 2.00 17.21 11.73
CA SER A 173 3.05 16.75 12.62
C SER A 173 3.97 15.87 11.77
N ARG A 174 5.18 16.37 11.58
CA ARG A 174 6.27 15.78 10.76
C ARG A 174 6.68 14.36 11.19
N ASP A 175 6.03 13.76 12.20
CA ASP A 175 6.46 12.50 12.80
C ASP A 175 5.65 11.29 12.30
N THR A 176 4.41 11.48 11.81
CA THR A 176 3.58 10.38 11.27
C THR A 176 3.57 10.32 9.73
N GLY A 177 4.60 10.90 9.09
CA GLY A 177 4.72 11.16 7.65
C GLY A 177 4.07 10.12 6.73
N GLY A 178 3.23 10.58 5.80
CA GLY A 178 2.53 9.76 4.80
C GLY A 178 1.51 10.60 4.01
N THR A 179 1.23 10.25 2.75
CA THR A 179 0.31 11.01 1.88
C THR A 179 -1.17 10.83 2.18
N GLY A 180 -1.54 9.80 2.95
CA GLY A 180 -2.93 9.35 3.06
C GLY A 180 -3.39 8.50 1.86
N LEU A 181 -2.48 8.02 1.01
CA LEU A 181 -2.85 7.17 -0.13
C LEU A 181 -2.80 5.67 0.19
N GLY A 182 -2.03 5.23 1.19
CA GLY A 182 -1.74 3.80 1.44
C GLY A 182 -2.97 2.90 1.48
N LEU A 183 -3.99 3.23 2.30
CA LEU A 183 -5.22 2.44 2.40
C LEU A 183 -6.06 2.49 1.12
N SER A 184 -6.14 3.65 0.45
CA SER A 184 -6.84 3.78 -0.83
C SER A 184 -6.18 2.94 -1.94
N ILE A 185 -4.85 2.87 -1.96
CA ILE A 185 -4.06 2.01 -2.86
C ILE A 185 -4.37 0.55 -2.56
N ALA A 186 -4.32 0.14 -1.29
CA ALA A 186 -4.59 -1.22 -0.89
C ALA A 186 -6.01 -1.65 -1.30
N ARG A 187 -7.02 -0.83 -1.01
CA ARG A 187 -8.41 -1.07 -1.42
C ARG A 187 -8.55 -1.25 -2.92
N ASN A 188 -7.98 -0.33 -3.71
CA ASN A 188 -8.05 -0.43 -5.17
C ASN A 188 -7.42 -1.72 -5.70
N ILE A 189 -6.26 -2.12 -5.16
CA ILE A 189 -5.59 -3.36 -5.56
C ILE A 189 -6.45 -4.58 -5.21
N VAL A 190 -7.03 -4.61 -4.01
CA VAL A 190 -7.91 -5.70 -3.57
C VAL A 190 -9.14 -5.81 -4.47
N GLU A 191 -9.80 -4.69 -4.76
CA GLU A 191 -10.96 -4.63 -5.66
C GLU A 191 -10.61 -5.10 -7.07
N ARG A 192 -9.43 -4.74 -7.61
CA ARG A 192 -8.95 -5.24 -8.91
C ARG A 192 -8.76 -6.76 -8.92
N HIS A 193 -8.44 -7.36 -7.78
CA HIS A 193 -8.37 -8.81 -7.58
C HIS A 193 -9.73 -9.44 -7.26
N ASN A 194 -10.83 -8.69 -7.41
CA ASN A 194 -12.20 -9.07 -7.07
C ASN A 194 -12.40 -9.38 -5.57
N GLY A 195 -11.51 -8.87 -4.72
CA GLY A 195 -11.57 -9.05 -3.28
C GLY A 195 -12.35 -7.95 -2.57
N ALA A 196 -12.36 -8.06 -1.24
CA ALA A 196 -12.89 -7.06 -0.33
C ALA A 196 -11.87 -6.76 0.78
N ILE A 197 -11.84 -5.51 1.23
CA ILE A 197 -11.04 -5.06 2.36
C ILE A 197 -11.96 -4.52 3.45
N THR A 198 -11.73 -4.88 4.70
CA THR A 198 -12.52 -4.44 5.84
C THR A 198 -11.62 -4.04 7.01
N LEU A 199 -12.12 -3.12 7.84
CA LEU A 199 -11.43 -2.61 9.02
C LEU A 199 -12.26 -2.92 10.27
N GLN A 200 -11.61 -3.47 11.29
CA GLN A 200 -12.22 -3.67 12.60
C GLN A 200 -11.23 -3.38 13.73
N ASN A 201 -11.72 -2.82 14.82
CA ASN A 201 -10.90 -2.67 16.02
C ASN A 201 -10.80 -4.03 16.72
N ARG A 202 -9.60 -4.35 17.21
CA ARG A 202 -9.36 -5.62 17.93
C ARG A 202 -9.88 -5.50 19.37
N PRO A 203 -10.46 -6.57 19.94
CA PRO A 203 -10.87 -6.56 21.35
C PRO A 203 -9.71 -6.28 22.33
N SER A 204 -8.48 -6.64 21.95
CA SER A 204 -7.27 -6.40 22.72
C SER A 204 -6.68 -4.99 22.58
N GLY A 205 -7.30 -4.11 21.80
CA GLY A 205 -6.68 -2.87 21.30
C GLY A 205 -5.93 -3.09 19.98
N GLY A 206 -5.80 -2.02 19.18
CA GLY A 206 -5.28 -2.07 17.82
C GLY A 206 -6.35 -2.16 16.74
N LEU A 207 -5.89 -2.10 15.49
CA LEU A 207 -6.69 -2.26 14.29
C LEU A 207 -6.37 -3.60 13.62
N GLU A 208 -7.38 -4.20 13.00
CA GLU A 208 -7.22 -5.28 12.05
C GLU A 208 -7.74 -4.85 10.68
N VAL A 209 -6.89 -4.97 9.68
CA VAL A 209 -7.24 -4.86 8.27
C VAL A 209 -7.37 -6.27 7.70
N ALA A 210 -8.57 -6.67 7.29
CA ALA A 210 -8.79 -7.96 6.65
C ALA A 210 -8.93 -7.80 5.14
N VAL A 211 -8.05 -8.45 4.39
CA VAL A 211 -8.07 -8.56 2.93
C VAL A 211 -8.57 -9.94 2.55
N ASN A 212 -9.74 -10.01 1.94
CA ASN A 212 -10.34 -11.24 1.43
C ASN A 212 -10.21 -11.29 -0.08
N LEU A 213 -9.48 -12.27 -0.59
CA LEU A 213 -9.25 -12.48 -2.02
C LEU A 213 -9.91 -13.78 -2.46
N PRO A 214 -10.88 -13.76 -3.38
CA PRO A 214 -11.52 -14.98 -3.84
C PRO A 214 -10.53 -15.83 -4.66
N ARG A 215 -10.45 -17.11 -4.33
CA ARG A 215 -9.86 -18.11 -5.22
C ARG A 215 -10.89 -18.35 -6.31
N ILE A 216 -10.63 -17.84 -7.52
CA ILE A 216 -11.49 -18.14 -8.66
C ILE A 216 -11.40 -19.65 -8.87
N VAL A 217 -12.44 -20.37 -8.45
CA VAL A 217 -12.67 -21.75 -8.85
C VAL A 217 -12.81 -21.70 -10.37
N ALA A 218 -11.85 -22.22 -11.11
CA ALA A 218 -12.02 -22.41 -12.54
C ALA A 218 -13.28 -23.27 -12.76
N PRO A 219 -14.28 -22.83 -13.53
CA PRO A 219 -15.24 -23.77 -14.05
C PRO A 219 -14.55 -24.56 -15.17
N GLY A 220 -14.19 -25.81 -14.90
CA GLY A 220 -14.19 -26.86 -15.92
C GLY A 220 -15.51 -27.63 -15.84
N PRO A 221 -16.03 -28.26 -16.91
CA PRO A 221 -15.34 -28.69 -18.13
C PRO A 221 -15.92 -28.12 -19.44
N ALA A 222 -15.25 -28.52 -20.53
CA ALA A 222 -15.50 -28.23 -21.92
C ALA A 222 -16.97 -28.42 -22.36
N PHE A 223 -17.43 -27.53 -23.23
CA PHE A 223 -18.59 -27.77 -24.07
C PHE A 223 -18.28 -28.91 -25.05
N THR A 224 -19.05 -30.00 -24.95
CA THR A 224 -19.29 -30.99 -26.01
C THR A 224 -19.87 -30.36 -27.25
#